data_AF-A0A3N6MGI1-F1
#
_entry.id   AF-A0A3N6MGI1-F1
#
_cell.length_a   1.000
_cell.length_b   1.000
_cell.length_c   1.000
_cell.angle_alpha   90.00
_cell.angle_beta   90.00
_cell.angle_gamma   90.00
#
_symmetry.space_group_name_H-M   'P 1'
#
loop_
_entity.id
_entity.type
_entity.pdbx_description
1 polymer ?
#
loop_
_entity_poly.entity_id
_entity_poly.type
_entity_poly.pdbx_seq_one_letter_code
_entity_poly.pdbx_strand_id
1 'polypeptide(L)'
;MEVVESAKTDKQAESDETDELNVKEEWTGRYMYIPPSINKRFDDEFDRLVYECGRDLEWKPKKNKHYYPVVAIHGINAVAEMDPDEFRNVVVDLELPIESG
;
A
#
# COMPACT_ATOMS: atom_id res chain seq x y z
N MET A 1 -66.18 -15.77 -4.61
CA MET A 1 -64.82 -16.35 -4.60
C MET A 1 -63.86 -15.18 -4.61
N GLU A 2 -62.84 -15.08 -3.79
CA GLU A 2 -62.50 -15.65 -2.48
C GLU A 2 -61.29 -14.81 -2.03
N VAL A 3 -61.21 -14.58 -0.72
CA VAL A 3 -60.17 -13.92 0.11
C VAL A 3 -58.76 -14.42 -0.31
N VAL A 4 -57.63 -13.69 -0.24
CA VAL A 4 -56.95 -13.21 0.98
C VAL A 4 -55.79 -12.23 0.71
N GLU A 5 -55.72 -11.27 1.64
CA GLU A 5 -54.58 -10.48 2.11
C GLU A 5 -53.33 -11.33 2.44
N SER A 6 -52.13 -10.76 2.28
CA SER A 6 -51.00 -11.00 3.21
C SER A 6 -49.89 -9.96 3.03
N ALA A 7 -49.79 -9.09 4.03
CA ALA A 7 -48.61 -8.28 4.33
C ALA A 7 -47.47 -9.14 4.93
N LYS A 8 -46.29 -8.49 5.05
CA LYS A 8 -45.02 -8.91 5.67
C LYS A 8 -44.08 -9.66 4.72
N THR A 9 -42.79 -9.34 4.65
CA THR A 9 -41.90 -9.25 5.81
C THR A 9 -40.63 -8.45 5.47
N ASP A 10 -40.30 -7.48 6.34
CA ASP A 10 -38.93 -7.06 6.65
C ASP A 10 -37.96 -8.25 6.65
N LYS A 11 -36.94 -8.18 5.80
CA LYS A 11 -35.67 -8.85 6.07
C LYS A 11 -34.54 -7.89 5.75
N GLN A 12 -34.25 -7.06 6.75
CA GLN A 12 -32.89 -6.70 7.09
C GLN A 12 -32.05 -8.00 7.09
N ALA A 13 -31.18 -8.13 6.09
CA ALA A 13 -30.09 -9.08 6.08
C ALA A 13 -28.80 -8.25 6.11
N GLU A 14 -28.34 -8.06 7.34
CA GLU A 14 -26.99 -7.62 7.71
C GLU A 14 -25.95 -8.65 7.21
N SER A 15 -24.71 -8.20 7.00
CA SER A 15 -23.49 -8.89 6.49
C SER A 15 -23.39 -9.01 4.96
N ASP A 16 -22.38 -8.47 4.26
CA ASP A 16 -20.99 -8.18 4.62
C ASP A 16 -20.61 -6.74 4.19
N GLU A 17 -20.38 -5.85 5.15
CA GLU A 17 -19.54 -4.67 4.93
C GLU A 17 -18.09 -5.13 4.80
N THR A 18 -17.72 -5.72 3.67
CA THR A 18 -16.43 -5.35 3.12
C THR A 18 -16.67 -4.04 2.40
N ASP A 19 -16.63 -2.94 3.14
CA ASP A 19 -16.27 -1.65 2.54
C ASP A 19 -14.92 -1.87 1.86
N GLU A 20 -14.94 -2.32 0.60
CA GLU A 20 -13.77 -2.39 -0.24
C GLU A 20 -13.32 -0.95 -0.44
N LEU A 21 -12.53 -0.43 0.51
CA LEU A 21 -12.06 0.95 0.51
C LEU A 21 -11.59 1.27 -0.91
N ASN A 22 -12.24 2.25 -1.52
CA ASN A 22 -11.88 2.65 -2.86
C ASN A 22 -10.62 3.48 -2.72
N VAL A 23 -9.47 2.81 -2.73
CA VAL A 23 -8.14 3.41 -2.57
C VAL A 23 -7.92 4.60 -3.51
N LYS A 24 -8.61 4.67 -4.66
CA LYS A 24 -8.52 5.81 -5.57
C LYS A 24 -9.33 7.03 -5.13
N GLU A 25 -10.42 6.84 -4.40
CA GLU A 25 -11.32 7.90 -3.95
C GLU A 25 -10.97 8.39 -2.55
N GLU A 26 -10.40 7.51 -1.70
CA GLU A 26 -10.17 7.82 -0.29
C GLU A 26 -8.72 8.21 0.03
N TRP A 27 -7.74 7.78 -0.76
CA TRP A 27 -6.33 8.00 -0.41
C TRP A 27 -5.72 9.16 -1.17
N THR A 28 -4.90 9.94 -0.48
CA THR A 28 -4.12 11.02 -1.11
C THR A 28 -2.88 10.43 -1.78
N GLY A 29 -2.83 10.52 -3.11
CA GLY A 29 -1.66 10.13 -3.88
C GLY A 29 -0.48 11.10 -3.67
N ARG A 30 0.74 10.56 -3.62
CA ARG A 30 1.99 11.33 -3.61
C ARG A 30 2.90 10.82 -4.72
N TYR A 31 3.42 11.74 -5.54
CA TYR A 31 4.44 11.44 -6.54
C TYR A 31 5.84 11.60 -5.93
N MET A 32 6.73 10.66 -6.25
CA MET A 32 8.13 10.68 -5.81
C MET A 32 9.02 10.31 -6.99
N TYR A 33 10.15 11.00 -7.13
CA TYR A 33 11.20 10.65 -8.08
C TYR A 33 12.15 9.66 -7.41
N ILE A 34 12.41 8.54 -8.08
CA ILE A 34 13.28 7.48 -7.56
C ILE A 34 14.40 7.22 -8.59
N PRO A 35 15.67 7.22 -8.17
CA PRO A 35 16.78 6.85 -9.05
C PRO A 35 16.61 5.44 -9.65
N PRO A 36 17.13 5.18 -10.86
CA PRO A 36 16.99 3.87 -11.51
C PRO A 36 17.52 2.70 -10.68
N SER A 37 18.61 2.89 -9.93
CA SER A 37 19.20 1.89 -9.04
C SER A 37 18.23 1.44 -7.95
N ILE A 38 17.53 2.40 -7.32
CA ILE A 38 16.52 2.14 -6.30
C ILE A 38 15.27 1.54 -6.94
N ASN A 39 14.83 2.06 -8.09
CA ASN A 39 13.62 1.58 -8.77
C ASN A 39 13.72 0.10 -9.16
N LYS A 40 14.89 -0.33 -9.68
CA LYS A 40 15.10 -1.75 -10.01
C LYS A 40 14.97 -2.65 -8.78
N ARG A 41 15.66 -2.30 -7.69
CA ARG A 41 15.61 -3.08 -6.44
C ARG A 41 14.19 -3.14 -5.88
N PHE A 42 13.45 -2.04 -6.00
CA PHE A 42 12.07 -1.94 -5.55
C PHE A 42 11.13 -2.89 -6.31
N ASP A 43 11.33 -3.03 -7.63
CA ASP A 43 10.56 -3.96 -8.47
C ASP A 43 10.96 -5.42 -8.21
N ASP A 44 12.26 -5.72 -8.12
CA ASP A 44 12.77 -7.07 -7.84
C ASP A 44 12.20 -7.63 -6.51
N GLU A 45 12.16 -6.81 -5.46
CA GLU A 45 11.59 -7.18 -4.16
C GLU A 45 10.07 -7.39 -4.21
N PHE A 46 9.35 -6.59 -5.01
CA PHE A 46 7.92 -6.79 -5.20
C PHE A 46 7.63 -8.11 -5.91
N ASP A 47 8.38 -8.44 -6.96
CA ASP A 47 8.22 -9.69 -7.70
C ASP A 47 8.53 -10.91 -6.82
N ARG A 48 9.56 -10.81 -5.95
CA ARG A 48 9.83 -11.84 -4.93
C ARG A 48 8.61 -12.04 -4.02
N LEU A 49 8.05 -10.97 -3.46
CA LEU A 49 6.89 -11.05 -2.56
C LEU A 49 5.64 -11.60 -3.25
N VAL A 50 5.42 -11.24 -4.52
CA VAL A 50 4.33 -11.83 -5.32
C VAL A 50 4.50 -13.36 -5.43
N TYR A 51 5.72 -13.83 -5.65
CA TYR A 51 6.00 -15.25 -5.75
C TYR A 51 5.88 -15.98 -4.41
N GLU A 52 6.46 -15.44 -3.34
CA GLU A 52 6.43 -16.03 -1.99
C GLU A 52 5.00 -16.05 -1.44
N CYS A 53 4.30 -14.92 -1.41
CA CYS A 53 2.92 -14.87 -0.93
C CYS A 53 1.97 -15.71 -1.80
N GLY A 54 2.18 -15.74 -3.12
CA GLY A 54 1.37 -16.55 -4.01
C GLY A 54 1.54 -18.06 -3.78
N ARG A 55 2.77 -18.48 -3.45
CA ARG A 55 3.10 -19.88 -3.17
C ARG A 55 2.64 -20.33 -1.79
N ASP A 56 2.89 -19.50 -0.77
CA ASP A 56 2.78 -19.91 0.64
C ASP A 56 1.45 -19.50 1.27
N LEU A 57 0.78 -18.47 0.74
CA LEU A 57 -0.42 -17.86 1.32
C LEU A 57 -1.61 -17.79 0.35
N GLU A 58 -1.47 -18.29 -0.88
CA GLU A 58 -2.47 -18.17 -1.95
C GLU A 58 -2.94 -16.72 -2.20
N TRP A 59 -2.09 -15.73 -1.88
CA TRP A 59 -2.43 -14.31 -1.94
C TRP A 59 -1.41 -13.53 -2.77
N LYS A 60 -1.89 -12.65 -3.64
CA LYS A 60 -1.04 -11.80 -4.48
C LYS A 60 -1.12 -10.33 -4.04
N PRO A 61 -0.04 -9.76 -3.46
CA PRO A 61 -0.01 -8.34 -3.13
C PRO A 61 -0.14 -7.48 -4.41
N LYS A 62 -0.84 -6.36 -4.26
CA LYS A 62 -0.95 -5.28 -5.27
C LYS A 62 -0.06 -4.10 -4.87
N LYS A 63 0.72 -3.56 -5.82
CA LYS A 63 1.67 -2.45 -5.61
C LYS A 63 1.05 -1.26 -4.86
N ASN A 64 0.05 -0.61 -5.47
CA ASN A 64 -0.57 0.60 -4.92
C ASN A 64 -1.38 0.38 -3.63
N LYS A 65 -1.93 -0.82 -3.41
CA LYS A 65 -2.81 -1.09 -2.25
C LYS A 65 -2.05 -1.63 -1.04
N HIS A 66 -0.94 -2.33 -1.24
CA HIS A 66 -0.26 -3.06 -0.16
C HIS A 66 1.22 -2.72 -0.10
N TYR A 67 1.96 -2.88 -1.20
CA TYR A 67 3.41 -2.75 -1.19
C TYR A 67 3.87 -1.31 -0.93
N TYR A 68 3.29 -0.32 -1.63
CA TYR A 68 3.73 1.07 -1.50
C TYR A 68 3.47 1.65 -0.10
N PRO A 69 2.28 1.44 0.51
CA PRO A 69 2.06 1.84 1.90
C PRO A 69 3.07 1.20 2.88
N VAL A 70 3.38 -0.09 2.71
CA VAL A 70 4.35 -0.80 3.57
C VAL A 70 5.75 -0.21 3.39
N VAL A 71 6.23 -0.04 2.15
CA VAL A 71 7.55 0.59 1.92
C VAL A 71 7.60 2.00 2.50
N ALA A 72 6.54 2.79 2.33
CA ALA A 72 6.49 4.16 2.84
C ALA A 72 6.58 4.20 4.37
N ILE A 73 5.79 3.41 5.09
CA ILE A 73 5.82 3.43 6.56
C ILE A 73 7.14 2.89 7.12
N HIS A 74 7.69 1.82 6.53
CA HIS A 74 8.99 1.31 6.94
C HIS A 74 10.13 2.30 6.64
N GLY A 75 10.08 2.99 5.50
CA GLY A 75 11.04 4.04 5.16
C GLY A 75 10.94 5.24 6.10
N ILE A 76 9.73 5.69 6.44
CA ILE A 76 9.50 6.78 7.41
C ILE A 76 10.05 6.39 8.78
N ASN A 77 9.76 5.19 9.26
CA ASN A 77 10.26 4.72 10.55
C ASN A 77 11.79 4.64 10.54
N ALA A 78 12.41 4.17 9.45
CA ALA A 78 13.87 4.13 9.34
C ALA A 78 14.48 5.54 9.38
N VAL A 79 13.88 6.52 8.68
CA VAL A 79 14.34 7.92 8.68
C VAL A 79 14.11 8.59 10.03
N ALA A 80 13.03 8.25 10.75
CA ALA A 80 12.70 8.84 12.05
C ALA A 80 13.74 8.51 13.14
N GLU A 81 14.44 7.39 12.99
CA GLU A 81 15.52 6.98 13.90
C GLU A 81 16.88 7.58 13.53
N MET A 82 17.00 8.23 12.37
CA MET A 82 18.25 8.84 11.92
C MET A 82 18.42 10.24 12.48
N ASP A 83 19.63 10.57 12.90
CA ASP A 83 20.03 11.96 13.09
C ASP A 83 20.31 12.66 11.73
N PRO A 84 20.44 14.01 11.70
CA PRO A 84 20.67 14.73 10.45
C PRO A 84 21.97 14.34 9.72
N ASP A 85 23.03 13.99 10.44
CA ASP A 85 24.32 13.61 9.84
C ASP A 85 24.22 12.20 9.24
N GLU A 86 23.56 11.27 9.92
CA GLU A 86 23.25 9.94 9.41
C GLU A 86 22.40 10.00 8.13
N PHE A 87 21.32 10.80 8.14
CA PHE A 87 20.49 10.99 6.96
C PHE A 87 21.31 11.55 5.78
N ARG A 88 22.16 12.56 6.03
CA ARG A 88 23.04 13.14 5.01
C ARG A 88 24.02 12.11 4.46
N ASN A 89 24.59 11.26 5.30
CA ASN A 89 25.49 10.19 4.85
C ASN A 89 24.77 9.20 3.94
N VAL A 90 23.54 8.79 4.28
CA VAL A 90 22.72 7.93 3.42
C VAL A 90 22.41 8.58 2.07
N VAL A 91 22.15 9.89 2.04
CA VAL A 91 21.96 10.66 0.79
C VAL A 91 23.22 10.58 -0.08
N VAL A 92 24.41 10.73 0.50
CA VAL A 92 25.69 10.60 -0.22
C VAL A 92 25.89 9.16 -0.72
N ASP A 93 25.66 8.15 0.12
CA ASP A 93 25.86 6.74 -0.22
C ASP A 93 24.92 6.26 -1.33
N LEU A 94 23.72 6.85 -1.42
CA LEU A 94 22.76 6.62 -2.50
C LEU A 94 23.05 7.46 -3.75
N GLU A 95 24.16 8.20 -3.77
CA GLU A 95 24.57 9.10 -4.86
C GLU A 95 23.48 10.13 -5.23
N LEU A 96 22.69 10.53 -4.24
CA LEU A 96 21.63 11.52 -4.41
C LEU A 96 22.23 12.93 -4.42
N PRO A 97 21.68 13.86 -5.23
CA PRO A 97 22.21 15.22 -5.31
C PRO A 97 22.03 15.96 -3.98
N ILE A 98 23.12 16.55 -3.49
CA ILE A 98 23.09 17.51 -2.38
C ILE A 98 23.20 18.90 -3.00
N GLU A 99 22.08 19.60 -3.08
CA GLU A 99 22.09 21.01 -3.45
C GLU A 99 22.77 21.79 -2.33
N SER A 100 23.88 22.45 -2.65
CA SER A 100 24.50 23.41 -1.75
C SER A 100 23.70 24.72 -1.89
N GLY A 101 22.92 25.06 -0.87
CA GLY A 101 22.22 26.34 -0.78
C GLY A 101 23.16 27.53 -0.63
#